data_AF-G9ZGA7-F1
#
_entry.id   AF-G9ZGA7-F1
#
_cell.length_a   1.000
_cell.length_b   1.000
_cell.length_c   1.000
_cell.angle_alpha   90.00
_cell.angle_beta   90.00
_cell.angle_gamma   90.00
#
_symmetry.space_group_name_H-M   'P 1'
#
loop_
_entity.id
_entity.type
_entity.pdbx_description
1 polymer ?
#
loop_
_entity_poly.entity_id
_entity_poly.type
_entity_poly.pdbx_seq_one_letter_code
_entity_poly.pdbx_strand_id
1 'polypeptide(L)'
;MTNLLSLPESDLEQLAPQCREAVDALQPAITRLLAHYQDWFDCNNIEEEDRPEKELAAFIRNFDLKYPTVRSVRRLKIALRAVIAGLGCFCYRTVAINDQGKVMETWQPLSETFREFRARHRKLGHRLQQNGSLEDPYPPVDMINSWVDRELGDAGQSVFTESGESAC
;
A
#
# COMPACT_ATOMS: atom_id res chain seq x y z
N MET A 1 12.69 3.29 15.04
CA MET A 1 11.87 2.88 13.88
C MET A 1 10.45 2.87 14.36
N THR A 2 9.66 3.85 13.93
CA THR A 2 8.23 3.96 14.30
C THR A 2 7.46 2.88 13.54
N ASN A 3 6.69 2.06 14.23
CA ASN A 3 5.76 1.13 13.59
C ASN A 3 4.80 1.96 12.72
N LEU A 4 4.96 1.84 11.39
CA LEU A 4 4.22 2.64 10.42
C LEU A 4 2.73 2.25 10.36
N LEU A 5 2.38 1.06 10.84
CA LEU A 5 1.04 0.79 11.33
C LEU A 5 0.99 1.18 12.80
N SER A 6 0.55 2.39 13.13
CA SER A 6 0.19 2.77 14.50
C SER A 6 -1.14 2.11 14.89
N LEU A 7 -1.24 0.79 14.73
CA LEU A 7 -2.19 0.00 15.48
C LEU A 7 -1.63 -0.09 16.91
N PRO A 8 -2.40 0.29 17.94
CA PRO A 8 -2.03 -0.02 19.31
C PRO A 8 -1.64 -1.49 19.41
N GLU A 9 -0.55 -1.85 20.10
CA GLU A 9 -0.15 -3.25 20.28
C GLU A 9 -1.33 -4.11 20.80
N SER A 10 -2.21 -3.51 21.60
CA SER A 10 -3.46 -4.10 22.06
C SER A 10 -4.43 -4.54 20.96
N ASP A 11 -4.46 -3.84 19.82
CA ASP A 11 -5.37 -4.15 18.70
C ASP A 11 -4.83 -5.33 17.87
N LEU A 12 -3.51 -5.54 17.84
CA LEU A 12 -2.88 -6.69 17.19
C LEU A 12 -2.92 -7.95 18.08
N GLU A 13 -2.84 -7.79 19.40
CA GLU A 13 -2.98 -8.90 20.36
C GLU A 13 -4.38 -9.49 20.43
N GLN A 14 -5.40 -8.71 20.04
CA GLN A 14 -6.79 -9.16 19.97
C GLN A 14 -7.12 -9.97 18.70
N LEU A 15 -6.23 -9.97 17.71
CA LEU A 15 -6.45 -10.73 16.48
C LEU A 15 -6.32 -12.24 16.72
N ALA A 16 -7.14 -13.02 16.01
CA ALA A 16 -6.93 -14.45 15.95
C ALA A 16 -5.50 -14.77 15.45
N PRO A 17 -4.83 -15.83 15.95
CA PRO A 17 -3.43 -16.12 15.61
C PRO A 17 -3.13 -16.16 14.11
N GLN A 18 -4.02 -16.78 13.31
CA GLN A 18 -3.86 -16.83 11.85
C GLN A 18 -3.94 -15.46 11.16
N CYS A 19 -4.69 -14.50 11.72
CA CYS A 19 -4.81 -13.15 11.18
C CYS A 19 -3.55 -12.34 11.50
N ARG A 20 -3.03 -12.47 12.72
CA ARG A 20 -1.73 -11.91 13.09
C ARG A 20 -0.61 -12.41 12.18
N GLU A 21 -0.55 -13.73 11.95
CA GLU A 21 0.45 -14.33 11.05
C GLU A 21 0.36 -13.78 9.61
N ALA A 22 -0.86 -13.56 9.10
CA ALA A 22 -1.06 -12.97 7.79
C ALA A 22 -0.61 -11.49 7.72
N VAL A 23 -0.89 -10.70 8.77
CA VAL A 23 -0.45 -9.30 8.88
C VAL A 23 1.08 -9.24 8.97
N ASP A 24 1.69 -10.03 9.86
CA ASP A 24 3.15 -10.07 10.05
C ASP A 24 3.87 -10.43 8.74
N ALA A 25 3.30 -11.32 7.94
CA ALA A 25 3.86 -11.69 6.63
C ALA A 25 3.83 -10.56 5.59
N LEU A 26 2.84 -9.66 5.62
CA LEU A 26 2.76 -8.51 4.69
C LEU A 26 3.32 -7.21 5.28
N GLN A 27 3.71 -7.21 6.56
CA GLN A 27 4.25 -6.06 7.27
C GLN A 27 5.42 -5.36 6.53
N PRO A 28 6.39 -6.08 5.91
CA PRO A 28 7.47 -5.42 5.18
C PRO A 28 6.97 -4.59 4.00
N ALA A 29 6.03 -5.12 3.21
CA ALA A 29 5.45 -4.41 2.07
C ALA A 29 4.63 -3.20 2.53
N ILE A 30 3.82 -3.33 3.58
CA ILE A 30 3.05 -2.23 4.16
C ILE A 30 3.97 -1.12 4.66
N THR A 31 5.03 -1.48 5.38
CA THR A 31 6.00 -0.53 5.94
C THR A 31 6.67 0.27 4.83
N ARG A 32 7.09 -0.40 3.75
CA ARG A 32 7.72 0.29 2.60
C ARG A 32 6.72 1.17 1.85
N LEU A 33 5.49 0.72 1.66
CA LEU A 33 4.45 1.51 1.01
C LEU A 33 4.26 2.83 1.76
N LEU A 34 4.11 2.78 3.08
CA LEU A 34 3.94 3.97 3.92
C LEU A 34 5.17 4.89 3.85
N ALA A 35 6.38 4.34 3.75
CA ALA A 35 7.60 5.12 3.58
C ALA A 35 7.66 5.86 2.22
N HIS A 36 7.21 5.22 1.13
CA HIS A 36 7.18 5.84 -0.21
C HIS A 36 6.30 7.09 -0.27
N TYR A 37 5.23 7.10 0.52
CA TYR A 37 4.21 8.14 0.53
C TYR A 37 4.28 9.10 1.72
N GLN A 38 5.24 8.94 2.63
CA GLN A 38 5.29 9.68 3.91
C GLN A 38 5.06 11.19 3.77
N ASP A 39 5.81 11.87 2.91
CA ASP A 39 5.71 13.33 2.73
C ASP A 39 4.52 13.75 1.84
N TRP A 40 3.87 12.77 1.19
CA TRP A 40 2.76 13.02 0.29
C TRP A 40 1.45 13.22 1.06
N PHE A 41 1.24 12.45 2.13
CA PHE A 41 0.04 12.57 3.00
C PHE A 41 -0.05 13.91 3.75
N ASP A 42 1.07 14.59 3.93
CA ASP A 42 1.13 15.92 4.54
C ASP A 42 0.70 17.05 3.57
N CYS A 43 0.37 16.72 2.31
CA CYS A 43 -0.12 17.69 1.34
C CYS A 43 -1.64 17.91 1.48
N ASN A 44 -2.09 19.16 1.36
CA ASN A 44 -3.44 19.68 1.68
C ASN A 44 -4.65 19.13 0.87
N ASN A 45 -4.60 17.96 0.23
CA ASN A 45 -5.66 17.51 -0.70
C ASN A 45 -6.02 16.02 -0.59
N ILE A 46 -5.61 15.32 0.47
CA ILE A 46 -5.94 13.91 0.68
C ILE A 46 -6.85 13.85 1.91
N GLU A 47 -8.02 13.25 1.75
CA GLU A 47 -8.93 13.00 2.86
C GLU A 47 -8.23 12.10 3.89
N GLU A 48 -8.44 12.35 5.19
CA GLU A 48 -7.75 11.59 6.24
C GLU A 48 -8.09 10.10 6.13
N GLU A 49 -9.32 9.80 5.72
CA GLU A 49 -9.87 8.47 5.52
C GLU A 49 -9.20 7.70 4.38
N ASP A 50 -8.71 8.39 3.35
CA ASP A 50 -8.04 7.82 2.17
C ASP A 50 -6.54 7.59 2.38
N ARG A 51 -6.05 7.86 3.59
CA ARG A 51 -4.67 7.58 3.95
C ARG A 51 -4.49 6.08 4.18
N PRO A 52 -3.49 5.44 3.56
CA PRO A 52 -3.25 4.00 3.68
C PRO A 52 -3.17 3.49 5.10
N GLU A 53 -2.57 4.25 6.03
CA GLU A 53 -2.51 3.85 7.43
C GLU A 53 -3.90 3.75 8.08
N LYS A 54 -4.84 4.61 7.70
CA LYS A 54 -6.21 4.62 8.23
C LYS A 54 -7.03 3.49 7.62
N GLU A 55 -6.97 3.32 6.30
CA GLU A 55 -7.65 2.23 5.59
C GLU A 55 -7.17 0.85 6.04
N LEU A 56 -5.84 0.65 6.13
CA LEU A 56 -5.24 -0.59 6.59
C LEU A 56 -5.61 -0.87 8.06
N ALA A 57 -5.53 0.14 8.93
CA ALA A 57 -5.91 -0.03 10.33
C ALA A 57 -7.40 -0.37 10.48
N ALA A 58 -8.29 0.27 9.72
CA ALA A 58 -9.72 -0.03 9.71
C ALA A 58 -10.01 -1.43 9.19
N PHE A 59 -9.29 -1.89 8.17
CA PHE A 59 -9.40 -3.26 7.68
C PHE A 59 -8.94 -4.27 8.73
N ILE A 60 -7.76 -4.08 9.32
CA ILE A 60 -7.17 -4.99 10.31
C ILE A 60 -8.06 -5.13 11.54
N ARG A 61 -8.59 -4.02 12.10
CA ARG A 61 -9.51 -4.08 13.26
C ARG A 61 -10.77 -4.91 13.00
N ASN A 62 -11.24 -4.94 11.75
CA ASN A 62 -12.44 -5.68 11.36
C ASN A 62 -12.11 -7.02 10.70
N PHE A 63 -10.84 -7.44 10.69
CA PHE A 63 -10.39 -8.54 9.85
C PHE A 63 -11.02 -9.87 10.30
N ASP A 64 -11.01 -10.14 11.61
CA ASP A 64 -11.66 -11.32 12.19
C ASP A 64 -13.19 -11.31 12.00
N LEU A 65 -13.82 -10.14 12.04
CA LEU A 65 -15.26 -9.98 11.82
C LEU A 65 -15.66 -10.18 10.35
N LYS A 66 -14.80 -9.75 9.41
CA LYS A 66 -15.02 -9.90 7.97
C LYS A 66 -14.79 -11.32 7.49
N TYR A 67 -13.90 -12.07 8.15
CA TYR A 67 -13.52 -13.43 7.75
C TYR A 67 -13.62 -14.44 8.91
N PRO A 68 -14.78 -14.56 9.57
CA PRO A 68 -14.92 -15.34 10.81
C PRO A 68 -14.70 -16.85 10.62
N THR A 69 -14.83 -17.33 9.38
CA THR A 69 -14.68 -18.75 9.02
C THR A 69 -13.39 -19.07 8.29
N VAL A 70 -12.59 -18.06 7.93
CA VAL A 70 -11.35 -18.28 7.18
C VAL A 70 -10.24 -18.68 8.16
N ARG A 71 -9.99 -19.98 8.24
CA ARG A 71 -8.91 -20.56 9.06
C ARG A 71 -7.59 -20.74 8.31
N SER A 72 -7.48 -20.18 7.10
CA SER A 72 -6.31 -20.35 6.24
C SER A 72 -5.53 -19.05 6.15
N VAL A 73 -4.31 -19.06 6.69
CA VAL A 73 -3.33 -17.96 6.58
C VAL A 73 -3.15 -17.53 5.13
N ARG A 74 -3.08 -18.48 4.19
CA ARG A 74 -2.99 -18.19 2.74
C ARG A 74 -4.16 -17.33 2.25
N ARG A 75 -5.40 -17.67 2.60
CA ARG A 75 -6.59 -16.90 2.19
C ARG A 75 -6.61 -15.51 2.83
N LEU A 76 -6.14 -15.38 4.07
CA LEU A 76 -6.01 -14.10 4.76
C LEU A 76 -4.94 -13.22 4.09
N LYS A 77 -3.78 -13.78 3.69
CA LYS A 77 -2.76 -13.07 2.90
C LYS A 77 -3.32 -12.56 1.57
N ILE A 78 -4.15 -13.36 0.87
CA ILE A 78 -4.83 -12.94 -0.37
C ILE A 78 -5.77 -11.75 -0.10
N ALA A 79 -6.57 -11.82 0.96
CA ALA A 79 -7.50 -10.75 1.31
C ALA A 79 -6.76 -9.44 1.65
N LEU A 80 -5.72 -9.50 2.48
CA LEU A 80 -4.93 -8.34 2.86
C LEU A 80 -4.22 -7.72 1.65
N ARG A 81 -3.73 -8.54 0.73
CA ARG A 81 -3.15 -8.07 -0.54
C ARG A 81 -4.16 -7.36 -1.43
N ALA A 82 -5.39 -7.87 -1.53
CA ALA A 82 -6.45 -7.21 -2.29
C ALA A 82 -6.78 -5.82 -1.72
N VAL A 83 -6.74 -5.68 -0.39
CA VAL A 83 -6.90 -4.37 0.28
C VAL A 83 -5.74 -3.46 -0.05
N ILE A 84 -4.49 -3.92 0.06
CA ILE A 84 -3.32 -3.13 -0.32
C ILE A 84 -3.45 -2.64 -1.75
N ALA A 85 -3.86 -3.48 -2.69
CA ALA A 85 -4.01 -3.11 -4.10
C ALA A 85 -5.19 -2.17 -4.39
N GLY A 86 -6.10 -1.97 -3.44
CA GLY A 86 -7.29 -1.14 -3.56
C GLY A 86 -7.31 0.08 -2.64
N LEU A 87 -6.15 0.50 -2.11
CA LEU A 87 -6.07 1.68 -1.25
C LEU A 87 -6.46 2.95 -2.00
N GLY A 88 -7.23 3.81 -1.33
CA GLY A 88 -7.73 5.09 -1.86
C GLY A 88 -6.62 6.03 -2.31
N CYS A 89 -5.43 5.95 -1.71
CA CYS A 89 -4.27 6.74 -2.12
C CYS A 89 -3.87 6.54 -3.60
N PHE A 90 -4.20 5.39 -4.21
CA PHE A 90 -3.91 5.14 -5.63
C PHE A 90 -4.85 5.87 -6.59
N CYS A 91 -5.99 6.38 -6.12
CA CYS A 91 -6.89 7.18 -6.95
C CYS A 91 -6.36 8.60 -7.19
N TYR A 92 -5.34 9.00 -6.43
CA TYR A 92 -4.70 10.30 -6.53
C TYR A 92 -3.36 10.18 -7.26
N ARG A 93 -3.09 11.15 -8.13
CA ARG A 93 -1.87 11.29 -8.92
C ARG A 93 -1.24 12.63 -8.60
N THR A 94 0.08 12.70 -8.77
CA THR A 94 0.80 13.97 -8.67
C THR A 94 1.58 14.20 -9.95
N VAL A 95 1.37 15.35 -10.55
CA VAL A 95 2.05 15.77 -11.78
C VAL A 95 2.98 16.93 -11.52
N ALA A 96 4.12 16.94 -12.19
CA ALA A 96 5.00 18.08 -12.31
C ALA A 96 4.60 18.90 -13.54
N ILE A 97 4.40 20.19 -13.35
CA ILE A 97 3.93 21.14 -14.34
C ILE A 97 4.99 22.22 -14.53
N ASN A 98 5.32 22.55 -15.78
CA ASN A 98 6.25 23.63 -16.08
C ASN A 98 5.60 25.03 -15.91
N ASP A 99 6.37 26.08 -16.17
CA ASP A 99 5.92 27.48 -16.15
C ASP A 99 4.79 27.79 -17.14
N GLN A 100 4.73 27.05 -18.25
CA GLN A 100 3.68 27.14 -19.28
C GLN A 100 2.40 26.37 -18.95
N GLY A 101 2.33 25.69 -17.79
CA GLY A 101 1.15 24.90 -17.42
C GLY A 101 1.07 23.51 -18.08
N LYS A 102 2.14 23.06 -18.76
CA LYS A 102 2.21 21.73 -19.37
C LYS A 102 2.67 20.69 -18.35
N VAL A 103 2.00 19.53 -18.35
CA VAL A 103 2.43 18.35 -17.60
C VAL A 103 3.74 17.82 -18.20
N MET A 104 4.77 17.75 -17.37
CA MET A 104 6.10 17.25 -17.72
C MET A 104 6.27 15.79 -17.31
N GLU A 105 5.76 15.43 -16.14
CA GLU A 105 5.94 14.10 -15.57
C GLU A 105 4.85 13.79 -14.54
N THR A 106 4.45 12.53 -14.43
CA THR A 106 3.59 12.02 -13.37
C THR A 106 4.43 11.20 -12.41
N TRP A 107 4.30 11.46 -11.11
CA TRP A 107 5.00 10.71 -10.07
C TRP A 107 4.67 9.22 -10.14
N GLN A 108 5.70 8.38 -10.03
CA GLN A 108 5.61 6.92 -10.04
C GLN A 108 5.79 6.39 -8.62
N PRO A 109 4.72 6.24 -7.83
CA PRO A 109 4.84 6.04 -6.38
C PRO A 109 5.50 4.71 -5.96
N LEU A 110 5.41 3.68 -6.79
CA LEU A 110 6.07 2.38 -6.56
C LEU A 110 7.52 2.34 -7.08
N SER A 111 8.00 3.40 -7.73
CA SER A 111 9.36 3.48 -8.30
C SER A 111 10.27 4.44 -7.55
N GLU A 112 9.73 5.55 -7.04
CA GLU A 112 10.49 6.54 -6.24
C GLU A 112 9.62 7.10 -5.12
N THR A 113 10.25 7.59 -4.06
CA THR A 113 9.54 8.28 -2.97
C THR A 113 9.03 9.64 -3.42
N PHE A 114 7.95 10.15 -2.80
CA PHE A 114 7.46 11.49 -3.12
C PHE A 114 8.50 12.58 -2.85
N ARG A 115 9.32 12.38 -1.82
CA ARG A 115 10.41 13.29 -1.43
C ARG A 115 11.42 13.45 -2.57
N GLU A 116 11.82 12.35 -3.20
CA GLU A 116 12.76 12.34 -4.33
C GLU A 116 12.17 13.06 -5.55
N PHE A 117 10.94 12.70 -5.93
CA PHE A 117 10.22 13.33 -7.04
C PHE A 117 10.11 14.85 -6.86
N ARG A 118 9.69 15.29 -5.67
CA ARG A 118 9.57 16.72 -5.32
C ARG A 118 10.92 17.44 -5.37
N ALA A 119 11.97 16.84 -4.82
CA ALA A 119 13.30 17.44 -4.83
C ALA A 119 13.84 17.62 -6.25
N ARG A 120 13.62 16.65 -7.13
CA ARG A 120 14.04 16.68 -8.54
C ARG A 120 13.34 17.80 -9.31
N HIS A 121 12.03 17.92 -9.17
CA HIS A 121 11.26 18.92 -9.92
C HIS A 121 11.34 20.34 -9.37
N ARG A 122 11.58 20.50 -8.06
CA ARG A 122 11.86 21.82 -7.47
C ARG A 122 13.11 22.45 -8.08
N LYS A 123 14.16 21.67 -8.36
CA LYS A 123 15.40 22.16 -9.00
C LYS A 123 15.18 22.64 -10.43
N LEU A 124 14.17 22.12 -11.10
CA LEU A 124 13.79 22.48 -12.47
C LEU A 124 12.79 23.64 -12.54
N GLY A 125 12.37 24.19 -11.39
CA GLY A 125 11.36 25.26 -11.32
C GLY A 125 9.93 24.78 -11.62
N HIS A 126 9.68 23.47 -11.66
CA HIS A 126 8.35 22.93 -11.90
C HIS A 126 7.50 23.02 -10.63
N ARG A 127 6.19 23.23 -10.81
CA ARG A 127 5.19 23.15 -9.75
C ARG A 127 4.62 21.75 -9.68
N LEU A 128 4.29 21.26 -8.49
CA LEU A 128 3.58 20.01 -8.32
C LEU A 128 2.09 20.29 -8.15
N GLN A 129 1.27 19.48 -8.79
CA GLN A 129 -0.18 19.53 -8.66
C GLN A 129 -0.73 18.12 -8.50
N GLN A 130 -1.66 17.95 -7.58
CA GLN A 130 -2.43 16.72 -7.45
C GLN A 130 -3.60 16.72 -8.44
N ASN A 131 -3.77 15.60 -9.13
CA ASN A 131 -4.90 15.31 -10.01
C ASN A 131 -5.31 13.84 -9.79
N GLY A 132 -6.55 13.44 -9.97
CA GLY A 132 -6.94 12.07 -9.65
C GLY A 132 -8.29 11.70 -10.25
N SER A 133 -8.56 10.40 -10.29
CA SER A 133 -9.86 9.83 -10.63
C SER A 133 -10.07 8.59 -9.79
N LEU A 134 -11.26 8.48 -9.19
CA LEU A 134 -11.68 7.29 -8.45
C LEU A 134 -11.90 6.06 -9.35
N GLU A 135 -11.98 6.27 -10.67
CA GLU A 135 -12.32 5.21 -11.62
C GLU A 135 -11.09 4.44 -12.14
N ASP A 136 -9.88 4.99 -12.00
CA ASP A 136 -8.66 4.43 -12.61
C ASP A 136 -7.45 4.56 -11.66
N PRO A 137 -7.23 3.57 -10.77
CA PRO A 137 -6.15 3.61 -9.79
C PRO A 137 -4.79 3.64 -10.49
N TYR A 138 -3.88 4.43 -9.92
CA TYR A 138 -2.53 4.62 -10.40
C TYR A 138 -1.52 4.41 -9.26
N PRO A 139 -0.67 3.37 -9.33
CA PRO A 139 -0.48 2.47 -10.46
C PRO A 139 -1.58 1.40 -10.60
N PRO A 140 -1.68 0.72 -11.75
CA PRO A 140 -2.60 -0.40 -11.94
C PRO A 140 -2.43 -1.53 -10.92
N VAL A 141 -3.52 -2.26 -10.65
CA VAL A 141 -3.60 -3.33 -9.63
C VAL A 141 -2.55 -4.43 -9.83
N ASP A 142 -2.28 -4.83 -11.07
CA ASP A 142 -1.26 -5.83 -11.41
C ASP A 142 0.17 -5.35 -11.09
N MET A 143 0.44 -4.06 -11.30
CA MET A 143 1.72 -3.45 -10.90
C MET A 143 1.87 -3.40 -9.39
N ILE A 144 0.81 -3.02 -8.66
CA ILE A 144 0.83 -3.01 -7.19
C ILE A 144 1.09 -4.41 -6.65
N ASN A 145 0.38 -5.40 -7.19
CA ASN A 145 0.59 -6.80 -6.83
C ASN A 145 2.04 -7.24 -7.09
N SER A 146 2.58 -6.96 -8.27
CA SER A 146 3.96 -7.31 -8.61
C SER A 146 4.99 -6.62 -7.71
N TRP A 147 4.72 -5.38 -7.30
CA TRP A 147 5.55 -4.65 -6.35
C TRP A 147 5.50 -5.29 -4.96
N VAL A 148 4.30 -5.63 -4.45
CA VAL A 148 4.16 -6.32 -3.16
C VAL A 148 4.97 -7.61 -3.13
N ASP A 149 4.92 -8.44 -4.19
CA ASP A 149 5.73 -9.66 -4.26
C ASP A 149 7.22 -9.37 -4.18
N ARG A 150 7.69 -8.34 -4.89
CA ARG A 150 9.10 -7.94 -4.86
C ARG A 150 9.54 -7.50 -3.47
N GLU A 151 8.73 -6.74 -2.76
CA GLU A 151 9.05 -6.27 -1.40
C GLU A 151 9.10 -7.40 -0.37
N LEU A 152 8.48 -8.54 -0.66
CA LEU A 152 8.53 -9.74 0.16
C LEU A 152 9.72 -10.66 -0.19
N GLY A 153 10.37 -10.47 -1.35
CA GLY A 153 11.53 -11.24 -1.82
C GLY A 153 11.27 -12.74 -2.01
N ASP A 154 12.33 -13.56 -2.13
CA ASP A 154 12.26 -15.04 -2.19
C ASP A 154 11.69 -15.68 -0.90
N ALA A 155 11.54 -14.90 0.18
CA ALA A 155 10.85 -15.32 1.40
C ALA A 155 9.32 -15.31 1.24
N GLY A 156 8.80 -14.61 0.23
CA GLY A 156 7.45 -14.77 -0.27
C GLY A 156 7.40 -15.97 -1.19
N GLN A 157 7.23 -17.18 -0.64
CA GLN A 157 6.53 -18.23 -1.40
C GLN A 157 5.34 -17.53 -2.05
N SER A 158 5.30 -17.50 -3.38
CA SER A 158 4.23 -16.79 -4.07
C SER A 158 2.92 -17.25 -3.44
N VAL A 159 1.99 -16.33 -3.22
CA VAL A 159 0.71 -16.66 -2.58
C VAL A 159 -0.05 -17.77 -3.37
N PHE A 160 0.46 -18.11 -4.56
CA PHE A 160 0.00 -19.14 -5.48
C PHE A 160 0.88 -20.42 -5.54
N THR A 161 2.10 -20.43 -4.99
CA THR A 161 3.04 -21.56 -5.10
C THR A 161 3.46 -22.07 -3.72
N GLU A 162 2.56 -22.80 -3.07
CA GLU A 162 2.97 -23.97 -2.29
C GLU A 162 2.57 -25.20 -3.12
N SER A 163 3.57 -25.89 -3.66
CA SER A 163 3.42 -27.13 -4.41
C SER A 163 3.17 -28.30 -3.47
N GLY A 164 2.18 -29.15 -3.79
CA GLY A 164 2.17 -30.54 -3.36
C GLY A 164 0.89 -31.03 -2.68
N GLU A 165 -0.17 -31.28 -3.46
CA GLU A 165 -1.01 -32.44 -3.16
C GLU A 165 -0.12 -33.69 -3.22
N SER A 166 0.34 -34.14 -2.05
CA SER A 166 0.86 -35.50 -1.89
C SER A 166 -0.34 -36.44 -1.89
N ALA A 167 -0.75 -36.87 -3.09
CA ALA A 167 -1.57 -38.06 -3.26
C ALA A 167 -0.67 -39.19 -3.79
N CYS A 168 -0.18 -40.02 -2.87
CA CYS A 168 0.17 -41.41 -3.11
C CYS A 168 -0.66 -42.25 -2.15
#